data_AF-A0A9W9Q8A6-F1
#
_entry.id   AF-A0A9W9Q8A6-F1
#
_cell.length_a   1.000
_cell.length_b   1.000
_cell.length_c   1.000
_cell.angle_alpha   90.00
_cell.angle_beta   90.00
_cell.angle_gamma   90.00
#
_symmetry.space_group_name_H-M   'P 1'
#
loop_
_entity.id
_entity.type
_entity.pdbx_description
1 polymer ?
#
loop_
_entity_poly.entity_id
_entity_poly.type
_entity_poly.pdbx_seq_one_letter_code
_entity_poly.pdbx_strand_id
1 'polypeptide(L)'
;MTVIESVKSAVGLSENSGMKPKPLISNQKPSQETDQIPATRQEMSEARLPMQYRDSCAHLLIPLNRCRQAEYYLPWKCEDERHSYEKCQYVEFKKRVAKMDELRAAKDGARSN
;
A
#
# COMPACT_ATOMS: atom_id res chain seq x y z
N MET A 1 22.27 -16.18 -48.94
CA MET A 1 22.69 -15.20 -47.92
C MET A 1 22.58 -13.83 -48.55
N THR A 2 21.52 -13.11 -48.23
CA THR A 2 21.31 -11.77 -48.82
C THR A 2 22.21 -10.78 -48.11
N VAL A 3 22.66 -9.73 -48.80
CA VAL A 3 23.58 -8.69 -48.27
C VAL A 3 23.08 -8.12 -46.92
N ILE A 4 21.77 -8.13 -46.73
CA ILE A 4 21.05 -7.69 -45.54
C ILE A 4 21.41 -8.54 -44.29
N GLU A 5 21.58 -9.86 -44.44
CA GLU A 5 21.93 -10.78 -43.34
C GLU A 5 23.36 -10.56 -42.83
N SER A 6 24.29 -10.21 -43.73
CA SER A 6 25.68 -9.94 -43.37
C SER A 6 25.84 -8.62 -42.61
N VAL A 7 25.07 -7.60 -42.98
CA VAL A 7 25.03 -6.32 -42.25
C VAL A 7 24.46 -6.52 -40.85
N LYS A 8 23.37 -7.30 -40.69
CA LYS A 8 22.77 -7.58 -39.38
C LYS A 8 23.75 -8.22 -38.39
N SER A 9 24.63 -9.10 -38.86
CA SER A 9 25.67 -9.73 -38.03
C SER A 9 26.82 -8.78 -37.69
N ALA A 10 27.17 -7.83 -38.57
CA ALA A 10 28.29 -6.90 -38.36
C ALA A 10 27.96 -5.75 -37.40
N VAL A 11 26.69 -5.30 -37.34
CA VAL A 11 26.24 -4.25 -36.39
C VAL A 11 25.59 -4.80 -35.11
N GLY A 12 25.59 -6.13 -34.89
CA GLY A 12 25.19 -6.73 -33.61
C GLY A 12 23.74 -6.44 -33.19
N LEU A 13 22.85 -6.18 -34.13
CA LEU A 13 21.44 -5.89 -33.86
C LEU A 13 20.65 -7.19 -33.83
N SER A 14 20.58 -7.82 -32.65
CA SER A 14 19.64 -8.91 -32.38
C SER A 14 18.23 -8.37 -32.18
N GLU A 15 17.26 -9.01 -32.83
CA GLU A 15 15.84 -8.71 -32.73
C GLU A 15 15.29 -9.04 -31.33
N ASN A 16 14.63 -8.04 -30.73
CA ASN A 16 13.60 -8.15 -29.71
C ASN A 16 13.80 -9.19 -28.60
N SER A 17 14.69 -8.87 -27.65
CA SER A 17 14.43 -9.27 -26.26
C SER A 17 13.45 -8.27 -25.69
N GLY A 18 12.20 -8.72 -25.51
CA GLY A 18 11.15 -7.95 -24.86
C GLY A 18 11.70 -7.30 -23.59
N MET A 19 11.43 -6.00 -23.45
CA MET A 19 11.62 -5.28 -22.20
C MET A 19 10.69 -5.93 -21.17
N LYS A 20 11.14 -7.03 -20.56
CA LYS A 20 10.53 -7.55 -19.34
C LYS A 20 10.57 -6.36 -18.38
N PRO A 21 9.44 -5.95 -17.78
CA PRO A 21 9.50 -4.93 -16.75
C PRO A 21 10.54 -5.43 -15.75
N LYS A 22 11.61 -4.65 -15.57
CA LYS A 22 12.59 -4.93 -14.54
C LYS A 22 11.77 -5.21 -13.29
N PRO A 23 12.00 -6.33 -12.57
CA PRO A 23 11.47 -6.39 -11.23
C PRO A 23 12.00 -5.12 -10.59
N LEU A 24 11.08 -4.27 -10.13
CA LEU A 24 11.45 -3.25 -9.17
C LEU A 24 12.03 -4.06 -8.04
N ILE A 25 13.36 -4.18 -8.05
CA ILE A 25 14.17 -4.65 -6.95
C ILE A 25 13.62 -3.84 -5.81
N SER A 26 12.88 -4.55 -4.97
CA SER A 26 12.28 -3.96 -3.81
C SER A 26 13.45 -3.34 -3.09
N ASN A 27 13.39 -2.03 -2.89
CA ASN A 27 14.02 -1.44 -1.73
C ASN A 27 13.25 -2.01 -0.53
N GLN A 28 13.48 -3.29 -0.28
CA GLN A 28 13.07 -4.02 0.90
C GLN A 28 13.99 -3.54 2.01
N LYS A 29 13.90 -2.27 2.35
CA LYS A 29 13.76 -1.99 3.76
C LYS A 29 12.37 -2.54 4.06
N PRO A 30 12.22 -3.67 4.78
CA PRO A 30 10.92 -4.00 5.35
C PRO A 30 10.55 -2.75 6.15
N SER A 31 9.59 -2.00 5.64
CA SER A 31 9.05 -0.82 6.31
C SER A 31 8.23 -1.38 7.44
N GLN A 32 8.95 -1.81 8.49
CA GLN A 32 8.51 -2.33 9.77
C GLN A 32 7.01 -2.59 9.72
N GLU A 33 6.65 -3.76 9.18
CA GLU A 33 5.32 -4.29 9.39
C GLU A 33 5.33 -4.61 10.87
N THR A 34 5.01 -3.58 11.65
CA THR A 34 4.99 -3.66 13.08
C THR A 34 3.99 -4.77 13.39
N ASP A 35 4.44 -5.80 14.08
CA ASP A 35 3.61 -6.80 14.77
C ASP A 35 2.75 -6.09 15.83
N GLN A 36 1.93 -5.13 15.42
CA GLN A 36 0.95 -4.50 16.27
C GLN A 36 -0.25 -5.42 16.27
N ILE A 37 -0.58 -5.85 17.47
CA ILE A 37 -1.75 -6.68 17.72
C ILE A 37 -2.97 -5.87 17.24
N PRO A 38 -3.73 -6.37 16.24
CA PRO A 38 -4.92 -5.69 15.79
C PRO A 38 -5.92 -5.62 16.95
N ALA A 39 -6.66 -4.51 17.03
CA ALA A 39 -7.65 -4.31 18.08
C ALA A 39 -8.72 -5.40 18.00
N THR A 40 -9.12 -5.96 19.15
CA THR A 40 -10.19 -6.94 19.17
C THR A 40 -11.54 -6.28 18.86
N ARG A 41 -12.51 -7.08 18.39
CA ARG A 41 -13.87 -6.56 18.11
C ARG A 41 -14.54 -5.98 19.36
N GLN A 42 -14.24 -6.54 20.52
CA GLN A 42 -14.75 -6.06 21.81
C GLN A 42 -14.15 -4.68 22.14
N GLU A 43 -12.83 -4.53 22.05
CA GLU A 43 -12.15 -3.24 22.24
C GLU A 43 -12.68 -2.13 21.33
N MET A 44 -12.90 -2.43 20.03
CA MET A 44 -13.46 -1.45 19.09
C MET A 44 -14.90 -1.05 19.43
N SER A 45 -15.68 -1.97 20.01
CA SER A 45 -17.04 -1.72 20.46
C SER A 45 -17.06 -0.89 21.74
N GLU A 46 -16.19 -1.21 22.70
CA GLU A 46 -16.01 -0.48 23.95
C GLU A 46 -15.55 0.96 23.71
N ALA A 47 -14.64 1.15 22.75
CA ALA A 47 -14.19 2.46 22.28
C ALA A 47 -15.25 3.21 21.44
N ARG A 48 -16.43 2.62 21.23
CA ARG A 48 -17.56 3.20 20.48
C ARG A 48 -17.16 3.69 19.08
N LEU A 49 -16.26 2.96 18.40
CA LEU A 49 -15.89 3.30 17.02
C LEU A 49 -17.08 3.05 16.08
N PRO A 50 -17.40 3.99 15.17
CA PRO A 50 -18.41 3.77 14.15
C PRO A 50 -17.87 2.76 13.12
N MET A 51 -18.78 2.11 12.38
CA MET A 51 -18.45 0.97 11.52
C MET A 51 -17.36 1.27 10.48
N GLN A 52 -17.28 2.51 10.01
CA GLN A 52 -16.33 2.95 8.99
C GLN A 52 -14.87 2.93 9.47
N TYR A 53 -14.63 3.08 10.78
CA TYR A 53 -13.29 3.13 11.37
C TYR A 53 -12.89 1.82 12.07
N ARG A 54 -13.65 0.75 11.88
CA ARG A 54 -13.33 -0.60 12.40
C ARG A 54 -12.46 -1.38 11.40
N ASP A 55 -11.37 -0.76 10.97
CA ASP A 55 -10.41 -1.30 10.02
C ASP A 55 -9.20 -1.92 10.75
N SER A 56 -8.23 -2.44 9.99
CA SER A 56 -6.98 -2.97 10.55
C SER A 56 -6.17 -1.93 11.33
N CYS A 57 -6.42 -0.63 11.12
CA CYS A 57 -5.72 0.48 11.76
C CYS A 57 -6.41 0.95 13.05
N ALA A 58 -7.54 0.35 13.46
CA ALA A 58 -8.31 0.75 14.64
C ALA A 58 -7.50 0.73 15.95
N HIS A 59 -6.49 -0.13 16.06
CA HIS A 59 -5.59 -0.20 17.22
C HIS A 59 -4.79 1.10 17.46
N LEU A 60 -4.55 1.91 16.41
CA LEU A 60 -3.92 3.23 16.52
C LEU A 60 -4.96 4.34 16.75
N LEU A 61 -6.19 4.14 16.30
CA LEU A 61 -7.25 5.13 16.46
C LEU A 61 -7.75 5.24 17.90
N ILE A 62 -7.82 4.12 18.62
CA ILE A 62 -8.23 4.08 20.04
C ILE A 62 -7.33 4.98 20.90
N PRO A 63 -5.98 4.83 20.90
CA PRO A 63 -5.10 5.72 21.67
C PRO A 63 -5.15 7.17 21.17
N LEU A 64 -5.25 7.40 19.85
CA LEU A 64 -5.40 8.76 19.30
C LEU A 64 -6.65 9.46 19.84
N ASN A 65 -7.79 8.77 19.90
CA ASN A 65 -9.02 9.34 20.44
C ASN A 65 -8.93 9.61 21.95
N ARG A 66 -8.21 8.77 22.70
CA ARG A 66 -7.92 9.01 24.12
C ARG A 66 -7.07 10.28 24.29
N CYS A 67 -5.99 10.43 23.51
CA CYS A 67 -5.15 11.63 23.54
C CYS A 67 -5.94 12.90 23.20
N ARG A 68 -6.76 12.84 22.13
CA ARG A 68 -7.61 13.97 21.72
C ARG A 68 -8.59 14.40 22.80
N GLN A 69 -9.20 13.45 23.52
CA GLN A 69 -10.10 13.79 24.62
C GLN A 69 -9.36 14.40 25.81
N ALA A 70 -8.18 13.86 26.16
CA ALA A 70 -7.36 14.37 27.27
C ALA A 70 -6.83 15.79 27.01
N GLU A 71 -6.40 16.06 25.78
CA GLU A 71 -5.79 17.33 25.37
C GLU A 71 -6.80 18.28 24.71
N TYR A 72 -8.11 18.07 24.89
CA TYR A 72 -9.18 18.93 24.34
C TYR A 72 -9.05 19.20 22.83
N TYR A 73 -8.60 18.21 22.06
CA TYR A 73 -8.42 18.26 20.61
C TYR A 73 -7.45 19.35 20.13
N LEU A 74 -6.46 19.72 20.95
CA LEU A 74 -5.41 20.64 20.53
C LEU A 74 -4.59 20.04 19.36
N PRO A 75 -4.46 20.74 18.21
CA PRO A 75 -3.85 20.18 17.00
C PRO A 75 -2.41 19.69 17.18
N TRP A 76 -1.61 20.36 18.00
CA TRP A 76 -0.16 20.13 18.14
C TRP A 76 0.23 19.10 19.22
N LYS A 77 -0.73 18.51 19.94
CA LYS A 77 -0.45 17.64 21.09
C LYS A 77 -0.36 16.16 20.75
N CYS A 78 -1.25 15.67 19.87
CA CYS A 78 -1.36 14.25 19.51
C CYS A 78 -0.84 13.98 18.09
N GLU A 79 0.25 14.66 17.69
CA GLU A 79 0.78 14.63 16.32
C GLU A 79 1.35 13.25 15.95
N ASP A 80 2.07 12.60 16.87
CA ASP A 80 2.70 11.31 16.61
C ASP A 80 1.64 10.19 16.45
N GLU A 81 0.61 10.17 17.30
CA GLU A 81 -0.52 9.24 17.20
C GLU A 81 -1.34 9.51 15.93
N ARG A 82 -1.46 10.77 15.52
CA ARG A 82 -2.14 11.16 14.29
C ARG A 82 -1.39 10.67 13.07
N HIS A 83 -0.10 10.98 12.96
CA HIS A 83 0.71 10.61 11.80
C HIS A 83 0.90 9.10 11.70
N SER A 84 1.01 8.39 12.83
CA SER A 84 1.06 6.93 12.83
C SER A 84 -0.24 6.30 12.31
N TYR A 85 -1.41 6.80 12.73
CA TYR A 85 -2.71 6.37 12.20
C TYR A 85 -2.86 6.66 10.70
N GLU A 86 -2.52 7.88 10.27
CA GLU A 86 -2.58 8.30 8.85
C GLU A 86 -1.64 7.47 7.96
N LYS A 87 -0.44 7.16 8.46
CA LYS A 87 0.51 6.28 7.78
C LYS A 87 -0.05 4.87 7.62
N CYS A 88 -0.71 4.32 8.65
CA CYS A 88 -1.36 3.01 8.56
C CYS A 88 -2.43 3.01 7.46
N GLN A 89 -3.31 4.01 7.45
CA GLN A 89 -4.35 4.17 6.43
C GLN A 89 -3.76 4.26 5.02
N TYR A 90 -2.67 5.01 4.86
CA TYR A 90 -2.01 5.13 3.57
C TYR A 90 -1.43 3.80 3.07
N VAL A 91 -0.82 3.02 3.96
CA VAL A 91 -0.28 1.70 3.61
C VAL A 91 -1.41 0.73 3.23
N GLU A 92 -2.50 0.73 3.98
CA GLU A 92 -3.65 -0.13 3.73
C GLU A 92 -4.39 0.27 2.44
N PHE A 93 -4.49 1.56 2.14
CA PHE A 93 -4.95 2.06 0.84
C PHE A 93 -4.10 1.52 -0.32
N LYS A 94 -2.76 1.58 -0.22
CA LYS A 94 -1.86 1.03 -1.25
C LYS A 94 -2.07 -0.48 -1.44
N LYS A 95 -2.28 -1.23 -0.35
CA LYS A 95 -2.62 -2.67 -0.44
C LYS A 95 -3.91 -2.89 -1.23
N ARG A 96 -4.95 -2.06 -1.02
CA ARG A 96 -6.20 -2.12 -1.80
C ARG A 96 -6.02 -1.73 -3.27
N VAL A 97 -5.22 -0.72 -3.57
CA VAL A 97 -4.93 -0.32 -4.96
C VAL A 97 -4.24 -1.46 -5.70
N ALA A 98 -3.21 -2.08 -5.10
CA ALA A 98 -2.53 -3.23 -5.68
C ALA A 98 -3.50 -4.38 -5.97
N LYS A 99 -4.38 -4.72 -5.02
CA LYS A 99 -5.43 -5.72 -5.22
C LYS A 99 -6.39 -5.37 -6.37
N MET A 100 -6.75 -4.09 -6.51
CA MET A 100 -7.61 -3.65 -7.62
C MET A 100 -6.91 -3.76 -8.97
N ASP A 101 -5.60 -3.50 -9.03
CA ASP A 101 -4.81 -3.62 -10.26
C ASP A 101 -4.65 -5.09 -10.66
N GLU A 102 -4.43 -6.00 -9.70
CA GLU A 102 -4.46 -7.45 -9.92
C GLU A 102 -5.81 -7.91 -10.53
N LEU A 103 -6.92 -7.44 -9.96
CA LEU A 103 -8.26 -7.78 -10.45
C LEU A 103 -8.56 -7.21 -11.84
N ARG A 104 -8.03 -6.03 -12.17
CA ARG A 104 -8.15 -5.43 -13.51
C ARG A 104 -7.33 -6.19 -14.54
N ALA A 105 -6.10 -6.57 -14.19
CA ALA A 105 -5.24 -7.38 -15.06
C ALA A 105 -5.88 -8.74 -15.37
N ALA A 106 -6.52 -9.37 -14.38
CA ALA A 106 -7.25 -10.63 -14.56
C ALA A 106 -8.52 -10.51 -15.42
N LYS A 107 -9.03 -9.29 -15.65
CA LYS A 107 -10.22 -9.00 -16.47
C LYS A 107 -9.87 -8.29 -17.79
N ASP A 108 -8.64 -8.43 -18.27
CA ASP A 108 -8.13 -7.78 -19.49
C ASP A 108 -8.38 -6.26 -19.53
N GLY A 109 -8.30 -5.59 -18.37
CA GLY A 109 -8.49 -4.15 -18.24
C GLY A 109 -9.94 -3.68 -18.22
N ALA A 110 -10.93 -4.57 -18.21
CA ALA A 110 -12.33 -4.20 -18.08
C ALA A 110 -12.60 -3.50 -16.73
N ARG A 111 -13.24 -2.33 -16.78
CA ARG A 111 -13.71 -1.63 -15.58
C ARG A 111 -14.80 -2.45 -14.91
N SER A 112 -14.67 -2.68 -13.61
CA SER A 112 -15.57 -3.54 -12.83
C SER A 112 -16.92 -2.89 -12.46
N ASN A 113 -17.55 -2.14 -13.36
CA ASN A 113 -18.82 -1.44 -13.09
C ASN A 113 -19.93 -1.91 -14.02
#